data_AF-A0A1U8NYK0-F1
#
_entry.id   AF-A0A1U8NYK0-F1
#
_cell.length_a   1.000
_cell.length_b   1.000
_cell.length_c   1.000
_cell.angle_alpha   90.00
_cell.angle_beta   90.00
_cell.angle_gamma   90.00
#
_symmetry.space_group_name_H-M   'P 1'
#
loop_
_entity.id
_entity.type
_entity.pdbx_description
1 polymer ?
#
loop_
_entity_poly.entity_id
_entity_poly.type
_entity_poly.pdbx_seq_one_letter_code
_entity_poly.pdbx_strand_id
1 'polypeptide(L)'
;MGDVIQLQVPQLTKTNYGNWSIRMKALLGSQDCWEIVEKGYIEPGDAATEAALSNDSKKALREARKKDQKALNSIFQGMDESTFKKISDVKNAKNAWEILQKSFQGVEKAKKVRLQSLRAEFEMLKMKSSENIDDYANRVKSVVNEMKRNGETLDEVRVMEKILRSLTRKFEYVVVAIEESKDLSKMSLEE
;
A
#
# COMPACT_ATOMS: atom_id res chain seq x y z
N MET A 1 -23.09 14.45 30.27
CA MET A 1 -22.12 15.02 29.30
C MET A 1 -21.75 13.86 28.39
N GLY A 2 -22.34 13.81 27.19
CA GLY A 2 -22.17 12.64 26.31
C GLY A 2 -20.74 12.60 25.78
N ASP A 3 -20.07 11.45 25.90
CA ASP A 3 -18.77 11.22 25.28
C ASP A 3 -18.87 11.54 23.79
N VAL A 4 -18.20 12.62 23.38
CA VAL A 4 -18.00 12.90 21.96
C VAL A 4 -17.04 11.84 21.47
N ILE A 5 -17.58 10.79 20.83
CA ILE A 5 -16.77 9.78 20.15
C ILE A 5 -15.98 10.49 19.06
N GLN A 6 -14.72 10.81 19.35
CA GLN A 6 -13.77 11.30 18.36
C GLN A 6 -13.52 10.15 17.39
N LEU A 7 -14.11 10.25 16.19
CA LEU A 7 -13.84 9.30 15.11
C LEU A 7 -12.34 9.36 14.77
N GLN A 8 -11.63 8.29 15.09
CA GLN A 8 -10.20 8.19 14.86
C GLN A 8 -9.90 8.25 13.36
N VAL A 9 -9.04 9.19 12.96
CA VAL A 9 -8.63 9.34 11.57
C VAL A 9 -7.72 8.16 11.19
N PRO A 10 -8.05 7.39 10.13
CA PRO A 10 -7.22 6.26 9.72
C PRO A 10 -5.87 6.75 9.22
N GLN A 11 -4.79 6.14 9.71
CA GLN A 11 -3.42 6.48 9.30
C GLN A 11 -3.08 5.78 7.97
N LEU A 12 -2.57 6.55 7.02
CA LEU A 12 -2.11 6.12 5.72
C LEU A 12 -0.64 5.69 5.82
N THR A 13 -0.36 4.50 5.30
CA THR A 13 0.98 3.95 5.16
C THR A 13 1.24 3.59 3.70
N LYS A 14 2.51 3.29 3.39
CA LYS A 14 2.95 2.88 2.04
C LYS A 14 2.27 1.62 1.50
N THR A 15 1.61 0.84 2.36
CA THR A 15 1.06 -0.48 2.01
C THR A 15 -0.43 -0.61 2.25
N ASN A 16 -1.08 0.34 2.94
CA ASN A 16 -2.47 0.19 3.37
C ASN A 16 -3.48 1.04 2.60
N TYR A 17 -3.08 1.72 1.51
CA TYR A 17 -3.94 2.67 0.79
C TYR A 17 -5.33 2.11 0.45
N GLY A 18 -5.43 0.85 0.03
CA GLY A 18 -6.72 0.21 -0.24
C GLY A 18 -7.68 0.28 0.96
N ASN A 19 -7.24 -0.24 2.11
CA ASN A 19 -8.02 -0.23 3.35
C ASN A 19 -8.22 1.18 3.90
N TRP A 20 -7.19 2.02 3.84
CA TRP A 20 -7.24 3.41 4.26
C TRP A 20 -8.30 4.18 3.48
N SER A 21 -8.33 4.01 2.15
CA SER A 21 -9.25 4.74 1.28
C SER A 21 -10.71 4.40 1.59
N ILE A 22 -11.01 3.14 1.92
CA ILE A 22 -12.36 2.72 2.31
C ILE A 22 -12.76 3.36 3.65
N ARG A 23 -11.88 3.31 4.66
CA ARG A 23 -12.14 3.90 5.97
C ARG A 23 -12.27 5.43 5.90
N MET A 24 -11.41 6.08 5.11
CA MET A 24 -11.44 7.52 4.94
C MET A 24 -12.69 7.98 4.19
N LYS A 25 -13.14 7.24 3.17
CA LYS A 25 -14.44 7.48 2.50
C LYS A 25 -15.60 7.42 3.48
N ALA A 26 -15.64 6.40 4.33
CA ALA A 26 -16.68 6.25 5.35
C ALA A 26 -16.64 7.42 6.37
N LEU A 27 -15.45 7.84 6.81
CA LEU A 27 -15.26 8.98 7.71
C LEU A 27 -15.74 10.30 7.09
N LEU A 28 -15.37 10.57 5.84
CA LEU A 28 -15.79 11.78 5.14
C LEU A 28 -17.29 11.74 4.78
N GLY A 29 -17.84 10.55 4.53
CA GLY A 29 -19.26 10.33 4.31
C GLY A 29 -20.09 10.65 5.54
N SER A 30 -19.67 10.19 6.73
CA SER A 30 -20.37 10.50 7.99
C SER A 30 -20.32 11.98 8.39
N GLN A 31 -19.44 12.76 7.74
CA GLN A 31 -19.29 14.20 7.96
C GLN A 31 -19.91 15.05 6.84
N ASP A 32 -20.64 14.44 5.90
CA ASP A 32 -21.23 15.07 4.71
C ASP A 32 -20.20 15.80 3.82
N CYS A 33 -18.96 15.33 3.85
CA CYS A 33 -17.81 15.92 3.16
C CYS A 33 -17.40 15.15 1.90
N TRP A 34 -17.77 13.87 1.78
CA TRP A 34 -17.35 13.01 0.66
C TRP A 34 -17.72 13.57 -0.71
N GLU A 35 -18.92 14.14 -0.86
CA GLU A 35 -19.37 14.68 -2.14
C GLU A 35 -18.46 15.80 -2.66
N ILE A 36 -17.92 16.64 -1.76
CA ILE A 36 -16.98 17.70 -2.10
C ILE A 36 -15.63 17.12 -2.55
N VAL A 37 -15.20 16.01 -1.94
CA VAL A 37 -13.95 15.33 -2.34
C VAL A 37 -14.11 14.65 -3.70
N GLU A 38 -15.25 14.02 -3.96
CA GLU A 38 -15.49 13.27 -5.19
C GLU A 38 -15.77 14.20 -6.39
N LYS A 39 -16.72 15.13 -6.24
CA LYS A 39 -17.15 16.01 -7.34
C LYS A 39 -16.35 17.29 -7.39
N GLY A 40 -15.87 17.78 -6.26
CA GLY A 40 -15.29 19.12 -6.13
C GLY A 40 -16.38 20.18 -6.02
N TYR A 41 -15.96 21.43 -5.98
CA TYR A 41 -16.83 22.59 -6.07
C TYR A 41 -16.19 23.65 -6.96
N ILE A 42 -17.01 24.57 -7.46
CA ILE A 42 -16.56 25.65 -8.34
C ILE A 42 -16.18 26.82 -7.46
N GLU A 43 -14.88 27.09 -7.38
CA GLU A 43 -14.34 28.29 -6.77
C GLU A 43 -14.43 29.45 -7.80
N PRO A 44 -15.07 30.59 -7.47
CA PRO A 44 -15.10 31.75 -8.35
C PRO A 44 -13.68 32.24 -8.68
N GLY A 45 -13.44 32.61 -9.94
CA GLY A 45 -12.12 33.06 -10.39
C GLY A 45 -11.71 34.43 -9.85
N ASP A 46 -12.68 35.27 -9.48
CA ASP A 46 -12.46 36.59 -8.93
C ASP A 46 -13.61 37.04 -7.99
N ALA A 47 -13.33 38.10 -7.23
CA ALA A 47 -14.27 38.66 -6.27
C ALA A 47 -15.53 39.28 -6.93
N ALA A 48 -15.44 39.73 -8.19
CA ALA A 48 -16.57 40.30 -8.91
C ALA A 48 -17.59 39.21 -9.28
N THR A 49 -17.11 38.05 -9.71
CA THR A 49 -17.88 36.85 -10.01
C THR A 49 -18.56 36.33 -8.75
N GLU A 50 -17.86 36.29 -7.62
CA GLU A 50 -18.45 35.92 -6.33
C GLU A 50 -19.50 36.94 -5.87
N ALA A 51 -19.26 38.25 -6.07
CA ALA A 51 -20.19 39.31 -5.70
C ALA A 51 -21.48 39.30 -6.54
N ALA A 52 -21.40 38.87 -7.81
CA ALA A 52 -22.54 38.74 -8.71
C ALA A 52 -23.47 37.55 -8.38
N LEU A 53 -23.03 36.61 -7.53
CA LEU A 53 -23.86 35.48 -7.11
C LEU A 53 -25.05 35.92 -6.27
N SER A 54 -26.17 35.20 -6.42
CA SER A 54 -27.33 35.32 -5.54
C SER A 54 -26.96 34.99 -4.09
N ASN A 55 -27.77 35.45 -3.13
CA ASN A 55 -27.53 35.17 -1.72
C ASN A 55 -27.54 33.65 -1.41
N ASP A 56 -28.41 32.90 -2.07
CA ASP A 56 -28.49 31.44 -1.90
C ASP A 56 -27.24 30.75 -2.45
N SER A 57 -26.75 31.17 -3.62
CA SER A 57 -25.49 30.65 -4.19
C SER A 57 -24.27 31.00 -3.33
N LYS A 58 -24.22 32.20 -2.75
CA LYS A 58 -23.16 32.59 -1.80
C LYS A 58 -23.17 31.74 -0.53
N LYS A 59 -24.35 31.43 0.01
CA LYS A 59 -24.51 30.55 1.17
C LYS A 59 -24.03 29.13 0.84
N ALA A 60 -24.42 28.59 -0.31
CA ALA A 60 -23.98 27.28 -0.77
C ALA A 60 -22.45 27.21 -0.95
N LEU A 61 -21.83 28.25 -1.54
CA LEU A 61 -20.38 28.35 -1.71
C LEU A 61 -19.63 28.34 -0.37
N ARG A 62 -20.13 29.09 0.63
CA ARG A 62 -19.53 29.10 1.98
C ARG A 62 -19.59 27.73 2.64
N GLU A 63 -20.72 27.02 2.53
CA GLU A 63 -20.85 25.65 3.04
C GLU A 63 -19.93 24.68 2.30
N ALA A 64 -19.80 24.81 0.97
CA ALA A 64 -18.88 24.00 0.17
C ALA A 64 -17.42 24.21 0.59
N ARG A 65 -16.96 25.47 0.73
CA ARG A 65 -15.60 25.80 1.23
C ARG A 65 -15.36 25.22 2.63
N LYS A 66 -16.35 25.31 3.52
CA LYS A 66 -16.23 24.76 4.88
C LYS A 66 -16.08 23.23 4.87
N LYS A 67 -16.89 22.54 4.06
CA LYS A 67 -16.81 21.08 3.88
C LYS A 67 -15.50 20.66 3.23
N ASP A 68 -15.03 21.39 2.23
CA ASP A 68 -13.73 21.16 1.58
C ASP A 68 -12.58 21.24 2.58
N GLN A 69 -12.50 22.32 3.36
CA GLN A 69 -11.43 22.49 4.35
C GLN A 69 -11.51 21.45 5.48
N LYS A 70 -12.72 21.07 5.89
CA LYS A 70 -12.92 19.98 6.86
C LYS A 70 -12.41 18.65 6.30
N ALA A 71 -12.74 18.33 5.05
CA ALA A 71 -12.28 17.12 4.38
C ALA A 71 -10.75 17.11 4.22
N LEU A 72 -10.17 18.23 3.79
CA LEU A 72 -8.73 18.40 3.62
C LEU A 72 -7.99 18.16 4.93
N ASN A 73 -8.48 18.75 6.03
CA ASN A 73 -7.94 18.56 7.35
C ASN A 73 -7.99 17.09 7.81
N SER A 74 -9.12 16.39 7.60
CA SER A 74 -9.21 14.95 7.89
C SER A 74 -8.25 14.12 7.05
N ILE A 75 -8.06 14.47 5.77
CA ILE A 75 -7.07 13.81 4.91
C ILE A 75 -5.66 14.00 5.48
N PHE A 76 -5.26 15.23 5.82
CA PHE A 76 -3.94 15.55 6.36
C PHE A 76 -3.65 14.89 7.71
N GLN A 77 -4.63 14.83 8.62
CA GLN A 77 -4.48 14.14 9.92
C GLN A 77 -4.21 12.64 9.77
N GLY A 78 -4.65 12.05 8.65
CA GLY A 78 -4.43 10.64 8.34
C GLY A 78 -3.07 10.35 7.72
N MET A 79 -2.13 11.31 7.66
CA MET A 79 -0.87 11.15 6.93
C MET A 79 0.36 11.11 7.81
N ASP A 80 1.36 10.35 7.36
CA ASP A 80 2.73 10.54 7.81
C ASP A 80 3.34 11.84 7.21
N GLU A 81 4.38 12.35 7.87
CA GLU A 81 5.05 13.59 7.46
C GLU A 81 5.58 13.53 6.02
N SER A 82 6.01 12.35 5.58
CA SER A 82 6.56 12.14 4.24
C SER A 82 5.52 12.27 3.14
N THR A 83 4.28 11.85 3.41
CA THR A 83 3.15 11.91 2.50
C THR A 83 2.53 13.29 2.54
N PHE A 84 2.45 13.91 3.72
CA PHE A 84 2.01 15.28 3.90
C PHE A 84 2.86 16.26 3.06
N LYS A 85 4.19 16.18 3.14
CA LYS A 85 5.11 17.04 2.36
C LYS A 85 4.91 16.96 0.84
N LYS A 86 4.36 15.84 0.32
CA LYS A 86 4.11 15.68 -1.12
C LYS A 86 2.83 16.36 -1.59
N ILE A 87 1.90 16.60 -0.67
CA ILE A 87 0.59 17.16 -0.99
C ILE A 87 0.28 18.43 -0.21
N SER A 88 1.25 19.02 0.49
CA SER A 88 1.05 20.22 1.32
C SER A 88 0.62 21.45 0.51
N ASP A 89 0.95 21.49 -0.78
CA ASP A 89 0.65 22.63 -1.66
C ASP A 89 -0.77 22.57 -2.26
N VAL A 90 -1.54 21.51 -1.98
CA VAL A 90 -2.89 21.35 -2.52
C VAL A 90 -3.87 22.27 -1.81
N LYS A 91 -4.72 22.95 -2.59
CA LYS A 91 -5.66 23.95 -2.07
C LYS A 91 -7.03 23.39 -1.68
N ASN A 92 -7.38 22.20 -2.16
CA ASN A 92 -8.68 21.58 -1.95
C ASN A 92 -8.56 20.07 -1.74
N ALA A 93 -9.58 19.49 -1.10
CA ALA A 93 -9.59 18.09 -0.70
C ALA A 93 -9.66 17.12 -1.89
N LYS A 94 -10.33 17.52 -2.98
CA LYS A 94 -10.39 16.73 -4.21
C LYS A 94 -9.00 16.51 -4.82
N ASN A 95 -8.22 17.57 -5.00
CA ASN A 95 -6.88 17.49 -5.55
C ASN A 95 -5.96 16.66 -4.64
N ALA A 96 -6.07 16.85 -3.32
CA ALA A 96 -5.37 16.01 -2.34
C ALA A 96 -5.68 14.53 -2.56
N TRP A 97 -6.97 14.19 -2.64
CA TRP A 97 -7.45 12.83 -2.85
C TRP A 97 -6.97 12.21 -4.17
N GLU A 98 -7.07 12.95 -5.28
CA GLU A 98 -6.64 12.50 -6.60
C GLU A 98 -5.13 12.24 -6.67
N ILE A 99 -4.31 13.11 -6.05
CA ILE A 99 -2.86 12.93 -6.01
C ILE A 99 -2.50 11.66 -5.23
N LEU A 100 -3.15 11.43 -4.09
CA LEU A 100 -2.95 10.18 -3.33
C LEU A 100 -3.37 8.97 -4.15
N GLN A 101 -4.55 9.01 -4.75
CA GLN A 101 -5.05 7.91 -5.57
C GLN A 101 -4.09 7.56 -6.70
N LYS A 102 -3.60 8.57 -7.45
CA LYS A 102 -2.63 8.36 -8.53
C LYS A 102 -1.30 7.82 -8.00
N SER A 103 -0.79 8.40 -6.91
CA SER A 103 0.50 8.01 -6.32
C SER A 103 0.48 6.55 -5.87
N PHE A 104 -0.54 6.14 -5.12
CA PHE A 104 -0.63 4.79 -4.58
C PHE A 104 -1.06 3.75 -5.63
N GLN A 105 -1.87 4.13 -6.63
CA GLN A 105 -2.12 3.27 -7.80
C GLN A 105 -0.84 3.01 -8.60
N GLY A 106 0.02 4.01 -8.77
CA GLY A 106 1.33 3.84 -9.41
C GLY A 106 2.23 2.87 -8.63
N VAL A 107 2.26 3.01 -7.30
CA VAL A 107 3.00 2.11 -6.40
C VAL A 107 2.49 0.66 -6.51
N GLU A 108 1.17 0.45 -6.48
CA GLU A 108 0.59 -0.89 -6.61
C GLU A 108 0.86 -1.53 -7.98
N LYS A 109 0.80 -0.75 -9.06
CA LYS A 109 1.20 -1.22 -10.40
C LYS A 109 2.68 -1.61 -10.44
N ALA A 110 3.56 -0.77 -9.87
CA ALA A 110 4.99 -1.04 -9.82
C ALA A 110 5.31 -2.31 -9.00
N LYS A 111 4.67 -2.49 -7.84
CA LYS A 111 4.79 -3.72 -7.03
C LYS A 111 4.38 -4.95 -7.82
N LYS A 112 3.25 -4.91 -8.55
CA LYS A 112 2.81 -6.03 -9.39
C LYS A 112 3.83 -6.40 -10.47
N VAL A 113 4.39 -5.41 -11.17
CA VAL A 113 5.43 -5.65 -12.19
C VAL A 113 6.71 -6.23 -11.55
N ARG A 114 7.16 -5.66 -10.43
CA ARG A 114 8.31 -6.16 -9.68
C ARG A 114 8.08 -7.58 -9.18
N LEU A 115 6.88 -7.88 -8.68
CA LEU A 115 6.50 -9.21 -8.23
C LEU A 115 6.57 -10.24 -9.35
N GLN A 116 6.14 -9.90 -10.57
CA GLN A 116 6.28 -10.82 -11.71
C GLN A 116 7.75 -11.12 -12.03
N SER A 117 8.62 -10.11 -11.95
CA SER A 117 10.05 -10.29 -12.14
C SER A 117 10.66 -11.18 -11.05
N LEU A 118 10.26 -10.98 -9.79
CA LEU A 118 10.71 -11.78 -8.66
C LEU A 118 10.21 -13.23 -8.71
N ARG A 119 8.98 -13.47 -9.19
CA ARG A 119 8.47 -14.83 -9.45
C ARG A 119 9.33 -15.54 -10.49
N ALA A 120 9.64 -14.86 -11.60
CA ALA A 120 10.52 -15.43 -12.62
C ALA A 120 11.92 -15.71 -12.07
N GLU A 121 12.49 -14.77 -11.30
CA GLU A 121 13.78 -14.96 -10.62
C GLU A 121 13.74 -16.17 -9.68
N PHE A 122 12.72 -16.28 -8.84
CA PHE A 122 12.52 -17.40 -7.93
C PHE A 122 12.43 -18.73 -8.69
N GLU A 123 11.65 -18.80 -9.77
CA GLU A 123 11.55 -20.04 -10.57
C GLU A 123 12.88 -20.40 -11.25
N MET A 124 13.66 -19.41 -11.69
CA MET A 124 14.98 -19.63 -12.29
C MET A 124 16.11 -19.88 -11.28
N LEU A 125 15.90 -19.65 -9.98
CA LEU A 125 16.92 -19.89 -8.95
C LEU A 125 17.38 -21.35 -8.98
N LYS A 126 18.71 -21.50 -9.10
CA LYS A 126 19.45 -22.75 -8.97
C LYS A 126 20.76 -22.48 -8.27
N MET A 127 21.21 -23.48 -7.52
CA MET A 127 22.51 -23.45 -6.87
C MET A 127 23.63 -23.49 -7.94
N LYS A 128 24.57 -22.56 -7.84
CA LYS A 128 25.78 -22.49 -8.64
C LYS A 128 26.78 -23.53 -8.13
N SER A 129 27.67 -23.98 -9.02
CA SER A 129 28.73 -24.92 -8.65
C SER A 129 29.68 -24.36 -7.59
N SER A 130 29.95 -23.04 -7.65
CA SER A 130 30.91 -22.33 -6.80
C SER A 130 30.36 -21.84 -5.46
N GLU A 131 29.05 -21.90 -5.23
CA GLU A 131 28.45 -21.45 -3.96
C GLU A 131 28.25 -22.63 -2.99
N ASN A 132 28.22 -22.32 -1.68
CA ASN A 132 27.84 -23.26 -0.63
C ASN A 132 26.31 -23.22 -0.37
N ILE A 133 25.81 -24.12 0.47
CA ILE A 133 24.35 -24.23 0.72
C ILE A 133 23.83 -22.98 1.43
N ASP A 134 24.56 -22.44 2.40
CA ASP A 134 24.13 -21.27 3.17
C ASP A 134 24.00 -20.02 2.30
N ASP A 135 24.98 -19.77 1.43
CA ASP A 135 24.98 -18.70 0.44
C ASP A 135 23.77 -18.83 -0.50
N TYR A 136 23.49 -20.06 -0.94
CA TYR A 136 22.34 -20.33 -1.78
C TYR A 136 21.00 -20.12 -1.05
N ALA A 137 20.87 -20.64 0.16
CA ALA A 137 19.69 -20.47 1.00
C ALA A 137 19.43 -18.99 1.31
N ASN A 138 20.49 -18.21 1.58
CA ASN A 138 20.40 -16.77 1.79
C ASN A 138 19.92 -16.02 0.55
N ARG A 139 20.37 -16.41 -0.65
CA ARG A 139 19.85 -15.86 -1.92
C ARG A 139 18.36 -16.17 -2.10
N VAL A 140 17.94 -17.40 -1.84
CA VAL A 140 16.53 -17.79 -1.90
C VAL A 140 15.71 -16.96 -0.90
N LYS A 141 16.14 -16.87 0.36
CA LYS A 141 15.51 -16.04 1.41
C LYS A 141 15.40 -14.58 0.98
N SER A 142 16.44 -14.01 0.35
CA SER A 142 16.41 -12.64 -0.15
C SER A 142 15.30 -12.42 -1.19
N VAL A 143 15.16 -13.33 -2.17
CA VAL A 143 14.12 -13.24 -3.18
C VAL A 143 12.73 -13.40 -2.56
N VAL A 144 12.54 -14.37 -1.67
CA VAL A 144 11.27 -14.59 -0.94
C VAL A 144 10.88 -13.36 -0.12
N ASN A 145 11.83 -12.74 0.59
CA ASN A 145 11.58 -11.53 1.38
C ASN A 145 11.18 -10.35 0.49
N GLU A 146 11.79 -10.21 -0.69
CA GLU A 146 11.39 -9.20 -1.67
C GLU A 146 10.00 -9.50 -2.26
N MET A 147 9.64 -10.76 -2.52
CA MET A 147 8.28 -11.14 -2.93
C MET A 147 7.24 -10.77 -1.86
N LYS A 148 7.55 -11.04 -0.59
CA LYS A 148 6.71 -10.68 0.56
C LYS A 148 6.48 -9.17 0.64
N ARG A 149 7.53 -8.36 0.44
CA ARG A 149 7.44 -6.89 0.39
C ARG A 149 6.59 -6.38 -0.78
N ASN A 150 6.51 -7.14 -1.87
CA ASN A 150 5.72 -6.82 -3.06
C ASN A 150 4.32 -7.45 -3.07
N GLY A 151 3.89 -8.08 -1.97
CA GLY A 151 2.52 -8.52 -1.75
C GLY A 151 2.26 -10.02 -1.91
N GLU A 152 3.30 -10.85 -2.00
CA GLU A 152 3.16 -12.31 -2.04
C GLU A 152 3.99 -12.98 -0.95
N THR A 153 3.32 -13.61 0.00
CA THR A 153 3.96 -14.49 0.98
C THR A 153 3.97 -15.90 0.42
N LEU A 154 5.16 -16.49 0.29
CA LEU A 154 5.32 -17.90 -0.03
C LEU A 154 5.27 -18.73 1.25
N ASP A 155 4.64 -19.89 1.16
CA ASP A 155 4.64 -20.89 2.21
C ASP A 155 6.06 -21.44 2.43
N GLU A 156 6.45 -21.67 3.69
CA GLU A 156 7.81 -22.11 4.03
C GLU A 156 8.14 -23.48 3.41
N VAL A 157 7.17 -24.39 3.32
CA VAL A 157 7.35 -25.70 2.69
C VAL A 157 7.69 -25.52 1.22
N ARG A 158 6.97 -24.63 0.52
CA ARG A 158 7.25 -24.32 -0.89
C ARG A 158 8.66 -23.76 -1.09
N VAL A 159 9.15 -22.96 -0.14
CA VAL A 159 10.52 -22.43 -0.18
C VAL A 159 11.55 -23.55 0.06
N MET A 160 11.32 -24.43 1.04
CA MET A 160 12.19 -25.57 1.33
C MET A 160 12.27 -26.54 0.15
N GLU A 161 11.12 -26.92 -0.41
CA GLU A 161 11.08 -27.75 -1.61
C GLU A 161 11.80 -27.09 -2.79
N LYS A 162 11.68 -25.75 -2.94
CA LYS A 162 12.43 -25.03 -3.96
C LYS A 162 13.92 -25.20 -3.75
N ILE A 163 14.43 -25.03 -2.53
CA ILE A 163 15.85 -25.20 -2.21
C ILE A 163 16.29 -26.62 -2.59
N LEU A 164 15.63 -27.65 -2.06
CA LEU A 164 15.98 -29.05 -2.29
C LEU A 164 16.01 -29.42 -3.79
N ARG A 165 14.97 -29.04 -4.55
CA ARG A 165 14.88 -29.31 -6.00
C ARG A 165 15.93 -28.58 -6.86
N SER A 166 16.59 -27.57 -6.29
CA SER A 166 17.49 -26.67 -7.03
C SER A 166 18.93 -26.70 -6.53
N LEU A 167 19.23 -27.57 -5.55
CA LEU A 167 20.59 -27.92 -5.18
C LEU A 167 21.29 -28.64 -6.34
N THR A 168 22.60 -28.46 -6.42
CA THR A 168 23.45 -29.17 -7.37
C THR A 168 23.56 -30.67 -7.03
N ARG A 169 23.85 -31.51 -8.04
CA ARG A 169 23.98 -32.98 -7.88
C ARG A 169 24.96 -33.44 -6.78
N LYS A 170 25.94 -32.61 -6.40
CA LYS A 170 26.84 -32.88 -5.24
C LYS A 170 26.08 -33.13 -3.92
N PHE A 171 24.83 -32.69 -3.80
CA PHE A 171 24.00 -32.85 -2.61
C PHE A 171 22.82 -33.81 -2.82
N GLU A 172 22.76 -34.54 -3.92
CA GLU A 172 21.62 -35.40 -4.27
C GLU A 172 21.33 -36.47 -3.19
N TYR A 173 22.37 -37.09 -2.63
CA TYR A 173 22.22 -38.04 -1.51
C TYR A 173 21.64 -37.39 -0.25
N VAL A 174 22.03 -36.14 0.04
CA VAL A 174 21.51 -35.38 1.20
C VAL A 174 20.05 -35.01 1.00
N VAL A 175 19.66 -34.63 -0.22
CA VAL A 175 18.27 -34.32 -0.57
C VAL A 175 17.38 -35.54 -0.33
N VAL A 176 17.75 -36.71 -0.88
CA VAL A 176 16.98 -37.95 -0.71
C VAL A 176 16.85 -38.31 0.77
N ALA A 177 17.94 -38.24 1.54
CA ALA A 177 17.91 -38.54 2.96
C ALA A 177 16.96 -37.60 3.73
N ILE A 178 16.91 -36.30 3.40
CA ILE A 178 15.98 -35.34 4.04
C ILE A 178 14.54 -35.63 3.64
N GLU A 179 14.27 -35.87 2.37
CA GLU A 179 12.93 -36.17 1.85
C GLU A 179 12.36 -37.48 2.42
N GLU A 180 13.20 -38.48 2.68
CA GLU A 180 12.77 -39.75 3.28
C GLU A 180 12.65 -39.70 4.82
N SER A 181 13.48 -38.90 5.50
CA SER A 181 13.56 -38.90 6.97
C SER A 181 12.77 -37.80 7.65
N LYS A 182 12.44 -36.69 6.96
CA LYS A 182 11.81 -35.51 7.56
C LYS A 182 10.50 -35.11 6.87
N ASP A 183 9.53 -34.76 7.70
CA ASP A 183 8.30 -34.12 7.26
C ASP A 183 8.57 -32.63 7.00
N LEU A 184 8.67 -32.24 5.73
CA LEU A 184 8.97 -30.87 5.33
C LEU A 184 7.95 -29.84 5.85
N SER A 185 6.72 -30.28 6.18
CA SER A 185 5.69 -29.41 6.75
C SER A 185 5.95 -28.97 8.19
N LYS A 186 6.93 -29.58 8.85
CA LYS A 186 7.31 -29.29 10.24
C LYS A 186 8.69 -28.65 10.39
N MET A 187 9.41 -28.43 9.28
CA MET A 187 10.74 -27.84 9.31
C MET A 187 10.69 -26.33 9.12
N SER A 188 11.54 -25.60 9.86
CA SER A 188 11.75 -24.17 9.66
C SER A 188 13.01 -23.90 8.82
N LEU A 189 13.07 -22.74 8.18
CA LEU A 189 14.25 -22.27 7.43
C LEU A 189 15.43 -21.85 8.33
N GLU A 190 15.29 -21.88 9.66
CA GLU A 190 16.28 -21.43 10.64
C GLU A 190 17.03 -22.59 11.33
N GLU A 191 16.61 -23.84 11.11
CA GLU A 191 17.33 -25.07 11.53
C GLU A 191 18.35 -25.53 10.50
#